data_AF-A0A6N3F3D0-F1
#
_entry.id   AF-A0A6N3F3D0-F1
#
_cell.length_a   1.000
_cell.length_b   1.000
_cell.length_c   1.000
_cell.angle_alpha   90.00
_cell.angle_beta   90.00
_cell.angle_gamma   90.00
#
_symmetry.space_group_name_H-M   'P 1'
#
loop_
_entity.id
_entity.type
_entity.pdbx_description
1 polymer ?
#
loop_
_entity_poly.entity_id
_entity_poly.type
_entity_poly.pdbx_seq_one_letter_code
_entity_poly.pdbx_strand_id
1 'polypeptide(L)' 'MKNYEIFLSATDSKIEDKSRLRIDLYGNMKIKDVKELKDFNILYYSQGHQDNISLKGKIVNRKVRYIQVFKK' A
#
# COMPACT_ATOMS: atom_id res chain seq x y z
N MET A 1 -2.49 -14.00 7.27
CA MET A 1 -2.94 -13.46 5.96
C MET A 1 -2.37 -12.06 5.83
N LYS A 2 -1.76 -11.67 4.70
CA LYS A 2 -1.33 -10.28 4.55
C LYS A 2 -2.59 -9.41 4.47
N ASN A 3 -2.69 -8.40 5.33
CA ASN A 3 -3.83 -7.49 5.39
C ASN A 3 -3.64 -6.28 4.45
N TYR A 4 -2.77 -6.42 3.45
CA TYR A 4 -2.45 -5.41 2.47
C TYR A 4 -1.83 -6.04 1.22
N GLU A 5 -1.88 -5.32 0.11
CA GLU A 5 -1.11 -5.59 -1.09
C GLU A 5 -0.34 -4.34 -1.54
N ILE A 6 0.82 -4.58 -2.15
CA ILE A 6 1.70 -3.54 -2.69
C ILE A 6 1.79 -3.76 -4.20
N PHE A 7 1.49 -2.73 -4.96
CA PHE A 7 1.64 -2.70 -6.40
C PHE A 7 2.76 -1.72 -6.75
N LEU A 8 3.79 -2.27 -7.38
CA LEU A 8 4.89 -1.52 -7.96
C LEU A 8 4.43 -0.85 -9.27
N SER A 9 5.15 0.20 -9.67
CA SER A 9 4.97 0.74 -11.02
C SER A 9 5.40 -0.30 -12.06
N ALA A 10 4.92 -0.18 -13.30
CA ALA A 10 5.21 -1.16 -14.35
C ALA A 10 6.72 -1.32 -14.66
N THR A 11 7.53 -0.31 -14.32
CA THR A 11 8.98 -0.30 -14.53
C THR A 11 9.77 -0.80 -13.32
N ASP A 12 9.13 -0.94 -12.15
CA ASP A 12 9.81 -1.28 -10.92
C ASP A 12 9.70 -2.78 -10.62
N SER A 13 10.84 -3.43 -10.37
CA SER A 13 10.91 -4.84 -9.95
C SER A 13 11.03 -5.03 -8.43
N LYS A 14 11.38 -3.95 -7.71
CA LYS A 14 11.54 -3.90 -6.25
C LYS A 14 11.22 -2.50 -5.73
N ILE A 15 10.96 -2.41 -4.43
CA ILE A 15 10.77 -1.13 -3.74
C ILE A 15 12.16 -0.51 -3.50
N GLU A 16 12.43 0.62 -4.12
CA GLU A 16 13.67 1.37 -4.00
C GLU A 16 13.42 2.84 -3.65
N ASP A 17 14.51 3.60 -3.52
CA ASP A 17 14.41 5.06 -3.33
C ASP A 17 13.61 5.68 -4.46
N LYS A 18 12.68 6.58 -4.11
CA LYS A 18 11.76 7.29 -5.01
C LYS A 18 10.73 6.41 -5.71
N SER A 19 10.62 5.11 -5.40
CA SER A 19 9.59 4.24 -5.96
C SER A 19 8.19 4.76 -5.66
N ARG A 20 7.32 4.73 -6.68
CA ARG A 20 5.91 5.06 -6.56
C ARG A 20 5.11 3.78 -6.39
N LEU A 21 4.33 3.71 -5.32
CA LEU A 21 3.61 2.51 -4.93
C LEU A 21 2.13 2.80 -4.80
N ARG A 22 1.32 1.84 -5.24
CA ARG A 22 -0.08 1.74 -4.81
C ARG A 22 -0.13 0.69 -3.70
N ILE A 23 -0.76 1.04 -2.59
CA ILE A 23 -0.94 0.17 -1.44
C ILE A 23 -2.43 -0.01 -1.20
N ASP A 24 -2.90 -1.25 -1.27
CA ASP A 24 -4.27 -1.61 -0.94
C ASP A 24 -4.25 -2.10 0.52
N LEU A 25 -4.84 -1.33 1.43
CA LEU A 25 -4.91 -1.66 2.85
C LEU A 25 -6.28 -2.31 3.16
N TYR A 26 -6.28 -3.46 3.82
CA TYR A 26 -7.50 -4.21 4.14
C TYR A 26 -7.92 -4.02 5.61
N GLY A 27 -9.21 -3.83 5.84
CA GLY A 27 -9.83 -3.61 7.14
C GLY A 27 -9.31 -2.35 7.85
N ASN A 28 -8.80 -2.54 9.06
CA ASN A 28 -8.31 -1.46 9.93
C ASN A 28 -6.81 -1.18 9.79
N MET A 29 -6.15 -1.77 8.80
CA MET A 29 -4.72 -1.58 8.59
C MET A 29 -4.37 -0.14 8.20
N LYS A 30 -3.21 0.34 8.66
CA LYS A 30 -2.65 1.66 8.32
C LYS A 30 -1.32 1.48 7.57
N ILE A 31 -0.91 2.51 6.82
CA ILE A 31 0.36 2.47 6.06
C ILE A 31 1.57 2.13 6.93
N LYS A 32 1.57 2.63 8.18
CA LYS A 32 2.65 2.44 9.15
C LYS A 32 2.80 0.99 9.61
N ASP A 33 1.77 0.17 9.39
CA ASP A 33 1.76 -1.24 9.76
C ASP A 33 2.36 -2.12 8.65
N VAL A 34 2.63 -1.55 7.46
CA VAL A 34 3.23 -2.25 6.31
C VAL A 34 4.72 -2.46 6.56
N LYS A 35 5.13 -3.73 6.65
CA LYS A 35 6.50 -4.10 7.04
C LYS A 35 7.55 -3.62 6.04
N GLU A 36 7.25 -3.76 4.75
CA GLU A 36 8.15 -3.41 3.63
C GLU A 36 8.44 -1.90 3.55
N LEU A 37 7.64 -1.06 4.20
CA LEU A 37 7.79 0.40 4.20
C LEU A 37 8.50 0.94 5.46
N LYS A 38 8.87 0.08 6.43
CA LYS A 38 9.44 0.51 7.71
C LYS A 38 10.75 1.27 7.58
N ASP A 39 11.54 0.94 6.57
CA ASP A 39 12.87 1.51 6.34
C ASP A 39 12.87 2.72 5.40
N PHE A 40 11.68 3.20 5.05
CA PHE A 40 11.49 4.33 4.14
C PHE A 40 10.75 5.48 4.83
N ASN A 41 11.09 6.70 4.39
CA ASN A 41 10.23 7.86 4.54
C ASN A 41 9.10 7.79 3.50
N ILE A 42 7.89 8.13 3.89
CA ILE A 42 6.69 7.99 3.05
C ILE A 42 6.11 9.37 2.75
N LEU A 43 5.97 9.68 1.47
CA LEU A 43 5.21 10.82 0.97
C LEU A 43 3.87 10.33 0.42
N TYR A 44 2.77 10.87 0.92
CA TYR A 44 1.45 10.60 0.36
C TYR A 44 1.23 11.44 -0.90
N TYR A 45 1.01 10.77 -2.02
CA TYR A 45 0.66 11.44 -3.27
C TYR A 45 -0.85 11.69 -3.36
N SER A 46 -1.64 10.65 -3.06
CA SER A 46 -3.10 10.73 -3.10
C SER A 46 -3.76 9.65 -2.25
N GLN A 47 -4.89 10.01 -1.65
CA GLN A 47 -5.84 9.03 -1.10
C GLN A 47 -6.73 8.59 -2.27
N GLY A 48 -6.54 7.35 -2.73
CA GLY A 48 -7.39 6.77 -3.76
C GLY A 48 -8.80 6.50 -3.24
N HIS A 49 -9.49 5.52 -3.81
CA HIS A 49 -10.82 5.15 -3.36
C HIS A 49 -10.81 4.24 -2.13
N GLN A 50 -11.97 4.15 -1.50
CA GLN A 50 -12.27 3.19 -0.45
C GLN A 50 -13.53 2.41 -0.84
N ASP A 51 -13.44 1.09 -0.82
CA ASP A 51 -14.50 0.20 -1.29
C ASP A 51 -14.55 -1.09 -0.46
N ASN A 52 -15.53 -1.93 -0.74
CA ASN A 52 -15.68 -3.23 -0.10
C ASN A 52 -15.36 -4.31 -1.15
N ILE A 53 -14.41 -5.20 -0.82
CA ILE A 53 -13.99 -6.30 -1.69
C ILE A 53 -14.29 -7.64 -1.03
N SER A 54 -14.54 -8.67 -1.85
CA SER A 54 -14.63 -10.04 -1.37
C SER A 54 -13.24 -10.68 -1.31
N LEU A 55 -12.74 -10.90 -0.10
CA LEU A 55 -11.49 -11.61 0.18
C LEU A 55 -11.84 -12.95 0.83
N LYS A 56 -11.64 -14.05 0.11
CA LYS A 56 -11.93 -15.42 0.58
C LYS A 56 -13.36 -15.59 1.14
N GLY A 57 -14.35 -15.03 0.45
CA GLY A 57 -15.76 -15.12 0.83
C GLY A 57 -16.18 -14.19 1.97
N LYS A 58 -15.28 -13.32 2.46
CA LYS A 58 -15.61 -12.27 3.43
C LYS A 58 -15.54 -10.90 2.77
N ILE A 59 -16.54 -10.07 3.04
CA ILE A 59 -16.50 -8.66 2.64
C ILE A 59 -15.53 -7.93 3.57
N VAL A 60 -14.51 -7.31 2.98
CA VAL A 60 -13.48 -6.56 3.71
C VAL A 60 -13.39 -5.16 3.10
N ASN A 61 -13.32 -4.15 3.96
CA ASN A 61 -13.08 -2.80 3.50
C ASN A 61 -11.65 -2.64 2.98
N ARG A 62 -11.48 -2.08 1.79
CA ARG A 62 -10.19 -1.77 1.19
C ARG A 62 -10.01 -0.26 1.10
N LYS A 63 -8.82 0.21 1.45
CA LYS A 63 -8.39 1.61 1.31
C LYS A 63 -7.17 1.67 0.39
N VAL A 64 -7.32 2.29 -0.77
CA VAL A 64 -6.22 2.46 -1.73
C VAL A 64 -5.42 3.71 -1.38
N ARG A 65 -4.09 3.60 -1.32
CA ARG A 65 -3.17 4.71 -1.05
C ARG A 65 -2.08 4.74 -2.09
N TYR A 66 -1.87 5.91 -2.69
CA TYR A 66 -0.75 6.15 -3.59
C TYR A 66 0.33 6.91 -2.82
N ILE A 67 1.52 6.30 -2.73
CA ILE A 67 2.64 6.84 -1.98
C ILE A 67 3.91 6.86 -2.84
N GLN A 68 4.85 7.69 -2.42
CA GLN A 68 6.23 7.63 -2.86
C GLN A 68 7.12 7.39 -1.66
N VAL A 69 8.07 6.46 -1.78
CA VAL A 69 9.01 6.12 -0.72
C VAL A 69 10.36 6.78 -0.96
N PHE A 70 11.07 7.12 0.12
CA PHE A 70 12.43 7.64 0.09
C PHE A 70 13.26 6.88 1.11
N LYS A 71 14.53 6.57 0.80
CA LYS A 71 15.43 5.99 1.80
C LYS A 71 15.57 6.93 3.00
N LYS A 72 15.70 6.33 4.18
CA LYS A 72 16.02 7.08 5.40
C LYS A 72 17.45 7.60 5.39
#